data_AF-A0A3D1BSP2-F1
#
_entry.id   AF-A0A3D1BSP2-F1
#
_cell.length_a   1.000
_cell.length_b   1.000
_cell.length_c   1.000
_cell.angle_alpha   90.00
_cell.angle_beta   90.00
_cell.angle_gamma   90.00
#
_symmetry.space_group_name_H-M   'P 1'
#
loop_
_entity.id
_entity.type
_entity.pdbx_description
1 polymer ?
#
loop_
_entity_poly.entity_id
_entity_poly.type
_entity_poly.pdbx_seq_one_letter_code
_entity_poly.pdbx_strand_id
1 'polypeptide(L)' 'MRGDLDKAEMFNEYGLRIFLFFLFQLVMRISNIIYTIRKPLSLRSIIMIDSSIAIITFILAFGQFFIYYLKNIF' A
#
# COMPACT_ATOMS: atom_id res chain seq x y z
N MET A 1 15.19 0.21 22.60
CA MET A 1 14.87 0.69 21.23
C MET A 1 13.37 0.92 21.16
N ARG A 2 12.92 2.08 21.65
CA ARG A 2 11.52 2.51 21.52
C ARG A 2 11.36 3.07 20.11
N GLY A 3 10.30 2.69 19.42
CA GLY A 3 9.95 3.24 18.10
C GLY A 3 9.68 4.73 18.21
N ASP A 4 10.73 5.54 18.08
CA ASP A 4 10.64 6.99 17.89
C ASP A 4 10.13 7.24 16.46
N LEU A 5 8.82 7.01 16.26
CA LEU A 5 8.13 7.36 15.01
C LEU A 5 8.30 8.85 14.70
N ASP A 6 8.33 9.69 15.73
CA ASP A 6 8.52 11.14 15.62
C ASP A 6 9.88 11.53 14.99
N LYS A 7 10.96 10.78 15.26
CA LYS A 7 12.28 11.05 14.65
C LYS A 7 12.39 10.47 13.24
N ALA A 8 11.65 9.41 12.93
CA ALA A 8 11.61 8.81 11.60
C ALA A 8 10.83 9.69 10.61
N GLU A 9 9.76 10.35 11.05
CA GLU A 9 9.04 11.37 10.25
C GLU A 9 9.95 12.54 9.89
N MET A 10 10.79 12.99 10.83
CA MET A 10 11.69 14.13 10.62
C MET A 10 12.78 13.87 9.55
N PHE A 11 13.16 12.60 9.32
CA PHE A 11 14.15 12.22 8.32
C PHE A 11 13.54 11.77 6.98
N ASN A 12 12.28 11.34 6.95
CA ASN A 12 11.64 10.84 5.74
C ASN A 12 10.11 10.97 5.80
N GLU A 13 9.59 12.19 5.63
CA GLU A 13 8.16 12.51 5.58
C GLU A 13 7.35 11.58 4.65
N TYR A 14 7.97 11.11 3.56
CA TYR A 14 7.30 10.23 2.59
C TYR A 14 7.60 8.73 2.80
N GLY A 15 8.64 8.40 3.57
CA GLY A 15 9.02 7.02 3.87
C GLY A 15 7.94 6.28 4.67
N LEU A 16 7.29 6.98 5.60
CA LEU A 16 6.19 6.42 6.38
C LEU A 16 4.98 6.07 5.50
N ARG A 17 4.64 6.92 4.52
CA ARG A 17 3.55 6.64 3.55
C ARG A 17 3.84 5.41 2.69
N ILE A 18 5.05 5.28 2.18
CA ILE A 18 5.46 4.12 1.38
C ILE A 18 5.46 2.85 2.24
N PHE A 19 5.98 2.92 3.46
CA PHE A 19 5.96 1.79 4.38
C PHE A 19 4.52 1.34 4.71
N LEU A 20 3.64 2.30 5.01
CA LEU A 20 2.21 2.02 5.26
C LEU A 20 1.52 1.42 4.03
N PHE A 21 1.88 1.84 2.81
CA PHE A 21 1.39 1.21 1.59
C PHE A 21 1.76 -0.27 1.51
N PHE A 22 3.04 -0.62 1.70
CA PHE A 22 3.46 -2.03 1.68
C PHE A 22 2.85 -2.84 2.83
N LEU A 23 2.73 -2.25 4.01
CA LEU A 23 2.08 -2.88 5.16
C LEU A 23 0.60 -3.17 4.87
N PHE A 24 -0.13 -2.21 4.29
CA PHE A 24 -1.53 -2.38 3.91
C PHE A 24 -1.69 -3.49 2.86
N GLN A 25 -0.82 -3.51 1.84
CA GLN A 25 -0.79 -4.56 0.82
C GLN A 25 -0.53 -5.95 1.42
N LEU A 26 0.35 -6.03 2.42
CA LEU A 26 0.64 -7.28 3.14
C LEU A 26 -0.59 -7.79 3.90
N VAL A 27 -1.28 -6.92 4.62
CA VAL A 27 -2.50 -7.26 5.38
C VAL A 27 -3.63 -7.71 4.44
N MET A 28 -3.81 -7.03 3.31
CA MET A 28 -4.76 -7.44 2.27
C MET A 28 -4.45 -8.84 1.73
N ARG A 29 -3.18 -9.13 1.42
CA ARG A 29 -2.76 -10.48 0.97
C ARG A 29 -3.01 -11.57 2.01
N ILE A 30 -2.67 -11.32 3.27
CA ILE A 30 -2.92 -12.28 4.36
C ILE A 30 -4.43 -12.54 4.49
N SER A 31 -5.25 -11.48 4.41
CA SER A 31 -6.70 -11.59 4.47
C SER A 31 -7.25 -12.44 3.31
N ASN A 32 -6.78 -12.22 2.09
CA ASN A 32 -7.18 -12.99 0.91
C ASN A 32 -6.76 -14.47 1.00
N ILE A 33 -5.57 -14.77 1.54
CA ILE A 33 -5.12 -16.16 1.77
C ILE A 33 -6.07 -16.85 2.76
N ILE A 34 -6.37 -16.20 3.89
CA ILE A 34 -7.28 -16.75 4.91
C ILE A 34 -8.68 -16.97 4.33
N TYR A 35 -9.20 -16.01 3.57
CA TYR A 35 -10.52 -16.11 2.93
C TYR A 35 -10.58 -17.25 1.90
N THR A 36 -9.52 -17.42 1.09
CA THR A 36 -9.43 -18.49 0.08
C THR A 36 -9.40 -19.87 0.72
N ILE A 37 -8.70 -20.02 1.85
CA ILE A 37 -8.66 -21.29 2.59
C ILE A 37 -10.01 -21.62 3.23
N ARG A 38 -10.73 -20.61 3.75
CA ARG A 38 -12.01 -20.81 4.46
C ARG A 38 -13.23 -20.95 3.54
N LYS A 39 -13.22 -20.34 2.37
CA LYS A 39 -14.27 -20.50 1.35
C LYS A 39 -13.64 -20.63 -0.03
N PRO A 40 -13.99 -21.67 -0.81
CA PRO A 40 -13.63 -21.73 -2.22
C PRO A 40 -14.52 -20.75 -3.00
N LEU A 41 -14.24 -19.46 -2.84
CA LEU A 41 -14.75 -18.41 -3.70
C LEU A 41 -14.03 -18.48 -5.05
N SER A 42 -14.67 -17.95 -6.08
CA SER A 42 -14.05 -17.73 -7.39
C SER A 42 -12.73 -16.96 -7.22
N LEU A 43 -11.60 -17.65 -7.45
CA LEU A 43 -10.26 -17.07 -7.43
C LEU A 43 -10.17 -15.83 -8.34
N ARG A 44 -10.86 -15.87 -9.48
CA ARG A 44 -10.95 -14.72 -10.40
C ARG A 44 -11.48 -13.47 -9.73
N SER A 45 -12.56 -13.59 -8.96
CA SER A 45 -13.21 -12.45 -8.31
C SER A 45 -12.32 -11.85 -7.21
N ILE A 46 -11.63 -12.69 -6.44
CA ILE A 46 -10.68 -12.25 -5.40
C ILE A 46 -9.52 -11.49 -6.04
N ILE A 47 -8.91 -12.06 -7.09
CA ILE A 47 -7.77 -11.44 -7.79
C ILE A 47 -8.18 -10.10 -8.41
N MET A 48 -9.39 -9.99 -8.97
CA MET A 48 -9.88 -8.74 -9.58
C MET A 48 -10.07 -7.64 -8.54
N ILE A 49 -10.67 -7.97 -7.38
CA ILE A 49 -10.87 -7.03 -6.27
C ILE A 49 -9.53 -6.61 -5.68
N ASP A 50 -8.64 -7.56 -5.41
CA ASP A 50 -7.30 -7.31 -4.86
C ASP A 50 -6.48 -6.39 -5.78
N SER A 51 -6.47 -6.69 -7.08
CA SER A 51 -5.77 -5.86 -8.07
C SER A 51 -6.33 -4.44 -8.14
N SER A 52 -7.67 -4.30 -8.07
CA SER A 52 -8.32 -3.00 -8.09
C SER A 52 -7.96 -2.16 -6.86
N ILE A 53 -8.02 -2.75 -5.68
CA ILE A 53 -7.62 -2.10 -4.42
C ILE A 53 -6.13 -1.74 -4.48
N ALA A 54 -5.28 -2.62 -4.98
CA ALA A 54 -3.85 -2.37 -5.06
C ALA A 54 -3.52 -1.17 -5.97
N ILE A 55 -4.18 -1.06 -7.13
CA ILE A 55 -4.02 0.07 -8.05
C ILE A 55 -4.46 1.38 -7.40
N ILE A 56 -5.63 1.41 -6.76
CA ILE A 56 -6.15 2.61 -6.09
C ILE A 56 -5.21 3.06 -4.98
N THR A 57 -4.79 2.12 -4.13
CA THR A 57 -3.89 2.41 -3.01
C THR A 57 -2.51 2.87 -3.51
N PHE A 58 -2.06 2.36 -4.66
CA PHE A 58 -0.80 2.77 -5.28
C PHE A 58 -0.87 4.20 -5.77
N ILE A 59 -1.95 4.57 -6.46
CA ILE A 59 -2.17 5.94 -6.93
C ILE A 59 -2.27 6.91 -5.74
N LEU A 60 -2.94 6.53 -4.65
CA LEU A 60 -3.05 7.38 -3.46
C LEU A 60 -1.70 7.57 -2.74
N ALA A 61 -0.91 6.51 -2.61
CA ALA A 61 0.38 6.57 -1.92
C ALA A 61 1.47 7.26 -2.75
N PHE A 62 1.55 6.94 -4.04
CA PHE A 62 2.61 7.42 -4.94
C PHE A 62 2.19 8.61 -5.80
N GLY A 63 0.92 9.01 -5.81
CA GLY A 63 0.43 10.14 -6.60
C GLY A 63 1.12 11.45 -6.22
N GLN A 64 1.34 11.70 -4.94
CA GLN A 64 2.10 12.89 -4.49
C GLN A 64 3.56 12.85 -4.97
N PHE A 65 4.18 11.67 -4.98
CA PHE A 65 5.54 11.49 -5.51
C PHE A 65 5.61 11.78 -7.01
N PHE A 66 4.64 11.26 -7.78
CA PHE A 66 4.55 11.51 -9.22
C PHE A 66 4.32 13.00 -9.51
N ILE A 67 3.39 13.66 -8.82
CA ILE A 67 3.12 15.09 -8.98
C ILE A 67 4.36 15.94 -8.64
N TYR A 68 5.05 15.61 -7.54
CA TYR A 68 6.29 16.29 -7.16
C TYR A 68 7.35 16.17 -8.25
N TYR A 69 7.57 14.97 -8.78
CA TYR A 69 8.54 14.75 -9.87
C TYR A 69 8.13 15.44 -11.17
N LEU A 70 6.85 15.39 -11.55
CA LEU A 70 6.35 16.00 -12.77
C LEU A 70 6.51 17.52 -12.73
N LYS A 71 6.26 18.14 -11.57
CA LYS A 71 6.44 19.58 -11.33
C LYS A 71 7.90 20.00 -11.26
N ASN A 72 8.83 19.09 -10.98
CA ASN A 72 10.26 19.39 -10.90
C ASN A 72 10.98 19.14 -12.24
N ILE A 73 10.34 18.42 -13.17
CA ILE A 73 10.83 18.14 -14.52
C ILE A 73 10.34 19.18 -15.54
N PHE A 74 9.14 19.76 -15.35
CA PHE A 74 8.52 20.75 -16.22
C PHE A 74 8.53 22.14 -15.59
#